data_AF-A0A818T4L7-F1
#
_entry.id   AF-A0A818T4L7-F1
#
_cell.length_a   1.000
_cell.length_b   1.000
_cell.length_c   1.000
_cell.angle_alpha   90.00
_cell.angle_beta   90.00
_cell.angle_gamma   90.00
#
_symmetry.space_group_name_H-M   'P 1'
#
loop_
_entity.id
_entity.type
_entity.pdbx_description
1 polymer ?
#
loop_
_entity_poly.entity_id
_entity_poly.type
_entity_poly.pdbx_seq_one_letter_code
_entity_poly.pdbx_strand_id
1 'polypeptide(L)' 'MARSKCFFDINIEDKPIGRIIFQLYNDVVPKTAENFRALCTG' A
#
# COMPACT_ATOMS: atom_id res chain seq x y z
N MET A 1 -10.61 4.67 -14.29
CA MET A 1 -9.83 5.35 -13.24
C MET A 1 -8.52 4.62 -13.06
N ALA A 2 -7.40 5.32 -12.85
CA ALA A 2 -6.13 4.67 -12.55
C ALA A 2 -6.18 4.09 -11.13
N ARG A 3 -5.69 2.85 -10.97
CA ARG A 3 -5.63 2.20 -9.66
C ARG A 3 -4.49 2.75 -8.82
N SER A 4 -4.78 3.13 -7.58
CA SER A 4 -3.79 3.67 -6.65
C SER A 4 -2.76 2.60 -6.26
N LYS A 5 -1.53 3.03 -5.96
CA LYS A 5 -0.46 2.14 -5.47
C LYS A 5 0.09 2.66 -4.14
N CYS A 6 0.50 1.73 -3.29
CA CYS A 6 1.23 2.00 -2.05
C CYS A 6 2.25 0.89 -1.83
N PHE A 7 3.14 1.06 -0.85
CA PHE A 7 4.19 0.08 -0.59
C PHE A 7 4.54 0.00 0.88
N PHE A 8 5.10 -1.15 1.27
CA PHE A 8 5.78 -1.31 2.55
C PHE A 8 7.23 -1.67 2.28
N ASP A 9 8.13 -0.98 2.97
CA ASP A 9 9.51 -1.42 3.15
C ASP A 9 9.55 -2.33 4.36
N ILE A 10 10.00 -3.56 4.16
CA ILE A 10 10.03 -4.58 5.20
C ILE A 10 11.46 -4.77 5.68
N ASN A 11 11.62 -4.76 6.99
CA ASN A 11 12.84 -5.16 7.67
C ASN A 11 12.55 -6.43 8.50
N ILE A 12 13.50 -7.35 8.54
CA ILE A 12 13.53 -8.43 9.54
C ILE A 12 14.68 -8.09 10.48
N GLU A 13 14.34 -7.91 11.76
CA GLU A 13 15.22 -7.21 12.70
C GLU A 13 15.57 -5.83 12.12
N ASP A 14 16.87 -5.54 11.95
CA ASP A 14 17.37 -4.28 11.39
C ASP A 14 17.86 -4.41 9.95
N LYS A 15 17.57 -5.55 9.29
CA LYS A 15 18.00 -5.80 7.91
C LYS A 15 16.87 -5.54 6.92
N PRO A 16 17.04 -4.61 5.97
CA PRO A 16 16.06 -4.41 4.91
C PRO A 16 16.05 -5.62 3.99
N ILE A 17 14.89 -6.25 3.87
CA ILE A 17 14.70 -7.44 3.02
C ILE A 17 14.02 -7.11 1.70
N GLY A 18 13.34 -5.97 1.61
CA GLY A 18 12.82 -5.46 0.35
C GLY A 18 11.52 -4.68 0.49
N ARG A 19 10.92 -4.41 -0.67
CA ARG A 19 9.70 -3.62 -0.80
C ARG A 19 8.56 -4.45 -1.38
N ILE A 20 7.41 -4.41 -0.71
CA ILE A 20 6.15 -4.96 -1.24
C ILE A 20 5.37 -3.80 -1.84
N ILE A 21 4.96 -3.93 -3.10
CA ILE A 21 4.14 -2.93 -3.80
C ILE A 21 2.73 -3.47 -3.96
N PHE A 22 1.76 -2.72 -3.48
CA PHE A 22 0.34 -3.02 -3.61
C PHE A 22 -0.29 -2.16 -4.68
N GLN A 23 -1.14 -2.76 -5.52
CA GLN A 23 -2.10 -2.03 -6.34
C GLN A 23 -3.48 -2.19 -5.73
N LEU A 24 -4.14 -1.07 -5.45
CA LEU A 24 -5.44 -1.04 -4.77
C LEU A 24 -6.57 -1.05 -5.78
N TYR A 25 -7.61 -1.83 -5.47
CA TYR A 25 -8.85 -1.90 -6.25
C TYR A 25 -9.80 -0.75 -5.88
N ASN A 26 -9.35 0.50 -5.97
CA ASN A 26 -10.18 1.68 -5.65
C ASN A 26 -11.36 1.89 -6.62
N ASP A 27 -11.35 1.23 -7.78
CA ASP A 27 -12.48 1.13 -8.70
C ASP A 27 -13.56 0.14 -8.23
N VAL A 28 -13.24 -0.79 -7.34
CA VAL A 28 -14.17 -1.80 -6.81
C VAL A 28 -14.58 -1.49 -5.37
N VAL A 29 -13.61 -1.14 -4.52
CA VAL A 29 -13.80 -0.89 -3.09
C VAL A 29 -13.21 0.47 -2.68
N PRO A 30 -13.79 1.60 -3.15
CA PRO A 30 -13.18 2.93 -3.03
C PRO A 30 -12.91 3.33 -1.57
N LYS A 31 -13.83 3.07 -0.65
CA LYS A 31 -13.68 3.43 0.78
C LYS A 31 -12.56 2.63 1.46
N THR A 32 -12.51 1.32 1.21
CA THR A 32 -11.50 0.43 1.79
C THR A 32 -10.11 0.74 1.23
N ALA A 33 -10.02 0.95 -0.09
CA ALA A 33 -8.77 1.31 -0.75
C ALA A 33 -8.24 2.66 -0.24
N GLU A 34 -9.11 3.67 -0.07
CA GLU A 34 -8.69 4.98 0.43
C GLU A 34 -8.23 4.92 1.89
N ASN A 35 -8.93 4.17 2.74
CA ASN A 35 -8.48 3.94 4.12
C ASN A 35 -7.08 3.32 4.17
N PHE A 36 -6.84 2.27 3.37
CA PHE A 36 -5.53 1.61 3.33
C PHE A 36 -4.44 2.53 2.76
N ARG A 37 -4.75 3.27 1.68
CA ARG A 37 -3.84 4.26 1.09
C ARG A 37 -3.42 5.31 2.13
N ALA A 38 -4.38 5.88 2.85
CA ALA A 38 -4.14 6.89 3.87
C ALA A 38 -3.22 6.36 4.98
N LEU A 39 -3.48 5.16 5.49
CA LEU A 39 -2.63 4.51 6.50
C LEU A 39 -1.19 4.28 6.01
N CYS A 40 -1.00 4.01 4.72
CA CYS A 40 0.35 3.85 4.14
C CYS A 40 1.09 5.18 3.96
N THR A 41 0.38 6.29 3.79
CA THR A 41 0.98 7.61 3.53
C THR A 41 1.10 8.50 4.77
N GLY A 42 0.38 8.19 5.85
CA GLY A 42 0.32 9.00 7.07
C GLY A 42 -0.43 10.30 6.84
#